data_AF-A0AA50HW29-F1
#
_entry.id   AF-A0AA50HW29-F1
#
_cell.length_a   1.000
_cell.length_b   1.000
_cell.length_c   1.000
_cell.angle_alpha   90.00
_cell.angle_beta   90.00
_cell.angle_gamma   90.00
#
_symmetry.space_group_name_H-M   'P 1'
#
loop_
_entity.id
_entity.type
_entity.pdbx_description
1 polymer ?
#
loop_
_entity_poly.entity_id
_entity_poly.type
_entity_poly.pdbx_seq_one_letter_code
_entity_poly.pdbx_strand_id
1 'polypeptide(L)'
;MLSLINVLFAFITIAILILAGRFLKQKIKLFQKLYLPESIIAGAIALLLGPGVFGAIAVALGVPADGYLAGGVFSETTRAV
;
A
#
# COMPACT_ATOMS: atom_id res chain seq x y z
N MET A 1 -21.68 2.72 -0.74
CA MET A 1 -22.28 2.95 0.60
C MET A 1 -21.16 2.86 1.64
N LEU A 2 -20.91 3.91 2.42
CA LEU A 2 -19.90 3.89 3.50
C LEU A 2 -20.43 3.00 4.65
N SER A 3 -19.86 1.81 4.79
CA SER A 3 -20.12 0.92 5.92
C SER A 3 -19.04 1.10 6.99
N LEU A 4 -19.42 1.07 8.27
CA LEU A 4 -18.48 1.22 9.40
C LEU A 4 -17.37 0.17 9.36
N ILE A 5 -17.67 -1.04 8.86
CA ILE A 5 -16.68 -2.11 8.72
C ILE A 5 -15.60 -1.75 7.70
N ASN A 6 -15.95 -1.09 6.59
CA ASN A 6 -14.99 -0.67 5.57
C ASN A 6 -14.03 0.38 6.12
N VAL A 7 -14.56 1.29 6.95
CA VAL A 7 -13.76 2.30 7.65
C VAL A 7 -12.80 1.62 8.63
N LEU A 8 -13.26 0.66 9.43
CA LEU A 8 -12.40 -0.12 10.33
C LEU A 8 -11.25 -0.81 9.55
N PHE A 9 -11.56 -1.47 8.43
CA PHE A 9 -10.53 -2.09 7.57
C PHE A 9 -9.54 -1.07 7.01
N ALA A 10 -9.99 0.13 6.63
CA ALA A 10 -9.10 1.20 6.18
C ALA A 10 -8.13 1.62 7.29
N PHE A 11 -8.63 1.81 8.52
CA PHE A 11 -7.77 2.13 9.68
C PHE A 11 -6.76 1.02 9.99
N ILE A 12 -7.19 -0.24 9.96
CA ILE A 12 -6.29 -1.40 10.15
C ILE A 12 -5.21 -1.41 9.07
N THR A 13 -5.58 -1.21 7.82
CA THR A 13 -4.65 -1.18 6.69
C THR A 13 -3.61 -0.06 6.86
N ILE A 14 -4.06 1.15 7.20
CA ILE A 14 -3.18 2.29 7.45
C ILE A 14 -2.24 1.99 8.64
N ALA A 15 -2.76 1.42 9.73
CA ALA A 15 -1.94 1.07 10.89
C ALA A 15 -0.84 0.06 10.55
N ILE A 16 -1.15 -0.97 9.75
CA ILE A 16 -0.17 -1.95 9.26
C ILE A 16 0.89 -1.27 8.37
N LEU A 17 0.47 -0.39 7.46
CA LEU A 17 1.39 0.34 6.57
C LEU A 17 2.33 1.27 7.35
N ILE A 18 1.81 1.99 8.35
CA ILE A 18 2.63 2.84 9.23
C ILE A 18 3.61 1.99 10.04
N LEU A 19 3.18 0.84 10.57
CA LEU A 19 4.06 -0.08 11.28
C LEU A 19 5.19 -0.60 10.38
N ALA A 20 4.87 -0.96 9.13
CA ALA A 20 5.84 -1.35 8.12
C ALA A 20 6.81 -0.21 7.80
N GLY A 21 6.30 1.02 7.61
CA GLY A 21 7.11 2.21 7.37
C GLY A 21 8.09 2.51 8.53
N ARG A 22 7.62 2.35 9.78
CA ARG A 22 8.45 2.48 10.97
C ARG A 22 9.55 1.41 11.03
N PHE A 23 9.21 0.16 10.76
CA PHE A 23 10.18 -0.93 10.73
C PHE A 23 11.25 -0.70 9.65
N LEU A 24 10.82 -0.28 8.46
CA LEU A 24 11.72 -0.01 7.35
C LEU A 24 12.66 1.18 7.63
N LYS A 25 12.14 2.24 8.25
CA LYS A 25 12.95 3.38 8.73
C LYS A 25 14.05 2.94 9.70
N GLN A 26 13.78 1.99 10.59
CA GLN A 26 14.79 1.50 11.53
C GLN A 26 15.91 0.70 10.85
N LYS A 27 15.59 0.00 9.75
CA LYS A 27 16.57 -0.80 9.00
C LYS A 27 17.41 0.04 8.02
N ILE A 28 16.84 1.09 7.44
CA ILE A 28 17.46 1.83 6.34
C ILE A 28 17.99 3.19 6.84
N LYS A 29 19.33 3.31 6.93
CA LYS A 29 20.01 4.55 7.36
C LYS A 29 19.71 5.76 6.46
N LEU A 30 19.41 5.54 5.18
CA LEU A 30 19.06 6.61 4.24
C LEU A 30 17.78 7.34 4.68
N PHE A 31 16.75 6.60 5.11
CA PHE A 31 15.47 7.18 5.55
C PHE A 31 15.62 7.99 6.84
N GLN A 32 16.54 7.58 7.71
CA GLN A 32 16.89 8.33 8.92
C GLN A 32 17.65 9.62 8.57
N LYS A 33 18.62 9.57 7.65
CA LYS A 33 19.39 10.73 7.20
C LYS A 33 18.55 11.75 6.44
N LEU A 34 17.55 11.29 5.69
CA LEU A 34 16.62 12.13 4.95
C LEU A 34 15.47 12.65 5.82
N TYR A 35 15.46 12.33 7.13
CA TYR A 35 14.42 12.71 8.08
C TYR A 35 13.00 12.35 7.62
N LEU A 36 12.86 11.23 6.88
CA LEU A 36 11.56 10.83 6.37
C LEU A 36 10.62 10.44 7.52
N PRO A 37 9.43 11.05 7.62
CA PRO A 37 8.41 10.62 8.55
C PRO A 37 7.84 9.25 8.12
N GLU A 38 7.40 8.47 9.09
CA GLU A 38 6.89 7.11 8.88
C GLU A 38 5.66 7.10 7.97
N SER A 39 4.83 8.15 8.01
CA SER A 39 3.66 8.31 7.14
C SER A 39 4.01 8.42 5.66
N ILE A 40 5.12 9.11 5.32
CA ILE A 40 5.58 9.22 3.93
C ILE A 40 6.11 7.87 3.45
N ILE A 41 6.90 7.17 4.27
CA ILE A 41 7.41 5.84 3.93
C ILE A 41 6.25 4.87 3.73
N ALA A 42 5.27 4.89 4.64
CA ALA A 42 4.06 4.08 4.53
C ALA A 42 3.26 4.39 3.25
N GLY A 43 3.10 5.67 2.90
CA GLY A 43 2.45 6.09 1.67
C GLY A 43 3.18 5.61 0.42
N ALA A 44 4.51 5.69 0.40
CA ALA A 44 5.32 5.17 -0.69
C ALA A 44 5.19 3.65 -0.82
N ILE A 45 5.23 2.91 0.30
CA ILE A 45 4.99 1.46 0.31
C ILE A 45 3.59 1.15 -0.25
N ALA A 46 2.56 1.89 0.17
CA ALA A 46 1.21 1.71 -0.34
C ALA A 46 1.15 1.95 -1.86
N LEU A 47 1.81 2.98 -2.38
CA LEU A 47 1.84 3.24 -3.82
C LEU A 47 2.54 2.11 -4.59
N LEU A 48 3.64 1.59 -4.05
CA LEU A 48 4.37 0.44 -4.61
C LEU A 48 3.51 -0.83 -4.64
N LEU A 49 2.72 -1.08 -3.58
CA LEU A 49 1.81 -2.23 -3.48
C LEU A 49 0.48 -2.03 -4.24
N GLY A 50 0.25 -0.83 -4.77
CA GLY A 50 -0.95 -0.47 -5.50
C GLY A 50 -0.96 -0.96 -6.95
N PRO A 51 -2.05 -0.67 -7.67
CA PRO A 51 -2.20 -1.06 -9.07
C PRO A 51 -1.15 -0.40 -9.99
N GLY A 52 -0.67 0.79 -9.65
CA GLY A 52 0.27 1.54 -10.50
C GLY A 52 1.66 0.95 -10.59
N VAL A 53 2.10 0.14 -9.61
CA VAL A 53 3.42 -0.49 -9.61
C VAL A 53 3.28 -2.00 -9.51
N PHE A 54 2.87 -2.55 -8.37
CA PHE A 54 2.72 -4.00 -8.21
C PHE A 54 1.72 -4.59 -9.21
N GLY A 55 0.55 -3.96 -9.37
CA GLY A 55 -0.45 -4.41 -10.34
C GLY A 55 0.05 -4.33 -11.79
N ALA A 56 0.70 -3.23 -12.16
CA ALA A 56 1.28 -3.06 -13.50
C ALA A 56 2.37 -4.10 -13.80
N ILE A 57 3.23 -4.42 -12.82
CA ILE A 57 4.23 -5.49 -12.95
C ILE A 57 3.55 -6.84 -13.11
N ALA A 58 2.50 -7.13 -12.34
CA ALA A 58 1.75 -8.39 -12.46
C ALA A 58 1.17 -8.55 -13.88
N VAL A 59 0.55 -7.50 -14.42
CA VAL A 59 0.02 -7.50 -15.79
C VAL A 59 1.15 -7.69 -16.82
N ALA A 60 2.28 -7.02 -16.64
CA ALA A 60 3.43 -7.18 -17.54
C ALA A 60 4.02 -8.60 -17.52
N LEU A 61 3.88 -9.33 -16.41
CA LEU A 61 4.29 -10.73 -16.28
C LEU A 61 3.25 -11.73 -16.81
N GLY A 62 2.16 -11.25 -17.43
CA GLY A 62 1.15 -12.08 -18.06
C GLY A 62 -0.04 -12.42 -17.17
N VAL A 63 -0.20 -11.74 -16.02
CA VAL A 63 -1.45 -11.82 -15.25
C VAL A 63 -2.55 -11.10 -16.05
N PRO A 64 -3.73 -11.71 -16.21
CA PRO A 64 -4.87 -11.05 -16.86
C PRO A 64 -5.21 -9.71 -16.18
N ALA A 65 -5.60 -8.71 -16.97
CA ALA A 65 -5.89 -7.36 -16.45
C ALA A 65 -7.12 -7.32 -15.52
N ASP A 66 -7.99 -8.32 -15.63
CA ASP A 66 -9.13 -8.63 -14.76
C ASP A 66 -8.76 -9.54 -13.58
N GLY A 67 -7.52 -10.02 -13.52
CA GLY A 67 -7.02 -10.83 -12.43
C GLY A 67 -6.89 -10.02 -11.13
N TYR A 68 -7.17 -10.68 -9.99
CA TYR A 68 -7.10 -10.05 -8.67
C TYR A 68 -5.78 -9.30 -8.39
N LEU A 69 -4.65 -9.80 -8.92
CA LEU A 69 -3.33 -9.19 -8.72
C LEU A 69 -3.10 -7.91 -9.54
N ALA A 70 -3.85 -7.70 -10.62
CA ALA A 70 -3.78 -6.47 -11.41
C ALA A 70 -4.26 -5.25 -10.60
N GLY A 71 -5.10 -5.48 -9.59
CA GLY A 71 -5.56 -4.45 -8.67
C GLY A 71 -4.56 -4.04 -7.59
N GLY A 72 -3.41 -4.71 -7.48
CA GLY A 72 -2.49 -4.54 -6.37
C GLY A 72 -2.91 -5.36 -5.15
N VAL A 73 -2.41 -4.95 -3.97
CA VAL A 73 -2.74 -5.59 -2.68
C VAL A 73 -4.05 -5.08 -2.08
N PHE A 74 -4.58 -3.96 -2.57
CA PHE A 74 -5.76 -3.30 -2.01
C PHE A 74 -7.06 -3.77 -2.67
N SER A 75 -8.10 -3.94 -1.85
CA SER A 75 -9.44 -4.33 -2.33
C SER A 75 -10.05 -3.26 -3.23
N GLU A 76 -10.94 -3.66 -4.14
CA GLU A 76 -11.68 -2.74 -5.02
C GLU A 76 -12.46 -1.69 -4.20
N THR A 77 -13.08 -2.12 -3.10
CA THR A 77 -13.81 -1.23 -2.19
C THR A 77 -12.91 -0.15 -1.59
N THR A 78 -11.67 -0.45 -1.26
CA THR A 78 -10.73 0.54 -0.70
C THR A 78 -10.22 1.51 -1.78
N ARG A 79 -10.17 1.08 -3.04
CA ARG A 79 -9.71 1.88 -4.18
C ARG A 79 -10.79 2.82 -4.74
N ALA A 80 -12.06 2.45 -4.57
CA ALA A 80 -13.21 3.18 -5.10
C ALA A 80 -13.80 4.22 -4.12
N VAL A 81 -13.27 4.28 -2.89
CA VAL A 81 -13.58 5.31 -1.87
C VAL A 81 -12.64 6.49 -2.06
#